data_AF-A0A7L4R0H1-F1
#
_entry.id   AF-A0A7L4R0H1-F1
#
_cell.length_a   1.000
_cell.length_b   1.000
_cell.length_c   1.000
_cell.angle_alpha   90.00
_cell.angle_beta   90.00
_cell.angle_gamma   90.00
#
_symmetry.space_group_name_H-M   'P 1'
#
loop_
_entity.id
_entity.type
_entity.pdbx_description
1 polymer ?
#
loop_
_entity_poly.entity_id
_entity_poly.type
_entity_poly.pdbx_seq_one_letter_code
_entity_poly.pdbx_strand_id
1 'polypeptide(L)'
;MDYENVDIDSVLADLKTSREGLSEEEAAKRLLEYGFNELEEKTKVTPLKVMLRQFANFIVWVLLAAAIISLTIDEVVNFWVIVIIIAFVVVLGFVQEFKAEKAMEALKKMVQPVTHVVRGGIVIEIPTRNVVVGDIMVLETGDKIAADGFVFEVQGLKMDESAITGESMSVEKGAGDLIFSGTQIVHGKCRAVVTAVGMQSRLGMIAGMIQEDEARTPLQEKIADLAKSLAIIALVASGLTFMLGYFTGAPTEEMLIIALALAVAAVPEGLPLTMTITLAYGMHRMAKHNAIVRKMLGVETLGSTTVICTDKTGTLTKNEMTVQKIFAGGEFFDLTGVGYDPEGSLLKDDKDVDVEQNHTLGML
;
A
#
# COMPACT_ATOMS: atom_id res chain seq x y z
N MET A 1 15.23 17.30 14.15
CA MET A 1 16.29 18.31 14.39
C MET A 1 17.35 18.09 13.33
N ASP A 2 17.95 19.15 12.79
CA ASP A 2 19.02 19.02 11.81
C ASP A 2 20.34 18.79 12.55
N TYR A 3 20.85 17.56 12.50
CA TYR A 3 22.12 17.16 13.09
C TYR A 3 23.28 17.23 12.09
N GLU A 4 23.12 17.94 10.97
CA GLU A 4 24.18 18.06 9.96
C GLU A 4 25.42 18.75 10.55
N ASN A 5 26.59 18.11 10.41
CA ASN A 5 27.89 18.62 10.88
C ASN A 5 28.01 18.87 12.40
N VAL A 6 27.26 18.14 13.22
CA VAL A 6 27.34 18.22 14.69
C VAL A 6 28.27 17.13 15.24
N ASP A 7 28.99 17.39 16.32
CA ASP A 7 29.81 16.38 16.99
C ASP A 7 28.95 15.32 17.70
N ILE A 8 29.39 14.06 17.67
CA ILE A 8 28.64 12.93 18.22
C ILE A 8 28.34 13.11 19.71
N ASP A 9 29.26 13.65 20.50
CA ASP A 9 29.05 13.77 21.95
C ASP A 9 27.92 14.76 22.26
N SER A 10 27.69 15.75 21.40
CA SER A 10 26.54 16.65 21.48
C SER A 10 25.23 15.93 21.14
N VAL A 11 25.22 15.13 20.07
CA VAL A 11 24.04 14.35 19.65
C VAL A 11 23.65 13.33 20.74
N LEU A 12 24.63 12.64 21.32
CA LEU A 12 24.40 11.69 22.40
C LEU A 12 23.88 12.38 23.67
N ALA A 13 24.41 13.56 24.01
CA ALA A 13 23.94 14.35 25.14
C ALA A 13 22.50 14.84 24.94
N ASP A 14 22.17 15.35 23.74
CA ASP A 14 20.83 15.82 23.39
C ASP A 14 19.80 14.69 23.47
N LEU A 15 20.15 13.52 22.94
CA LEU A 15 19.28 12.33 22.96
C LEU A 15 19.31 11.57 24.30
N LYS A 16 20.16 11.99 25.25
CA LYS A 16 20.39 11.34 26.55
C LYS A 16 20.68 9.84 26.39
N THR A 17 21.59 9.53 25.48
CA THR A 17 22.04 8.16 25.18
C THR A 17 23.57 8.09 25.24
N SER A 18 24.11 6.89 25.12
CA SER A 18 25.55 6.63 25.21
C SER A 18 25.99 5.77 24.02
N ARG A 19 27.30 5.55 23.84
CA ARG A 19 27.83 4.62 22.83
C ARG A 19 27.59 3.13 23.16
N GLU A 20 27.18 2.83 24.39
CA GLU A 20 26.78 1.48 24.83
C GLU A 20 25.28 1.23 24.66
N GLY A 21 24.56 2.21 24.11
CA GLY A 21 23.14 2.12 23.83
C GLY A 21 22.26 2.40 25.06
N LEU A 22 21.00 2.02 24.96
CA LEU A 22 19.99 2.25 25.98
C LEU A 22 19.87 1.06 26.94
N SER A 23 19.42 1.29 28.17
CA SER A 23 18.91 0.19 28.99
C SER A 23 17.53 -0.27 28.47
N GLU A 24 17.17 -1.52 28.71
CA GLU A 24 15.83 -2.03 28.38
C GLU A 24 14.71 -1.21 29.05
N GLU A 25 14.92 -0.77 30.29
CA GLU A 25 13.95 0.06 31.02
C GLU A 25 13.74 1.42 30.34
N GLU A 26 14.82 2.08 29.92
CA GLU A 26 14.72 3.38 29.26
C GLU A 26 14.17 3.25 27.84
N ALA A 27 14.52 2.17 27.12
CA ALA A 27 13.93 1.87 25.82
C ALA A 27 12.41 1.65 25.93
N ALA A 28 11.95 0.90 26.94
CA ALA A 28 10.53 0.69 27.20
C ALA A 28 9.81 2.00 27.56
N LYS A 29 10.46 2.88 28.33
CA LYS A 29 9.92 4.22 28.65
C LYS A 29 9.82 5.11 27.42
N ARG A 30 10.85 5.15 26.57
CA ARG A 30 10.81 5.90 25.30
C ARG A 30 9.78 5.36 24.33
N LEU A 31 9.55 4.05 24.32
CA LEU A 31 8.48 3.45 23.50
C LEU A 31 7.09 3.97 23.90
N LEU A 32 6.87 4.24 25.19
CA LEU A 32 5.62 4.86 25.67
C LEU A 32 5.52 6.36 25.33
N GLU A 33 6.66 7.05 25.23
CA GLU A 33 6.73 8.49 24.94
C GLU A 33 6.62 8.80 23.44
N TYR A 34 7.44 8.14 22.62
CA TYR A 34 7.54 8.37 21.18
C TYR A 34 6.60 7.48 20.35
N GLY A 35 6.07 6.41 20.94
CA GLY A 35 5.29 5.40 20.24
C GLY A 35 6.15 4.41 19.46
N PHE A 36 5.48 3.52 18.73
CA PHE A 36 6.13 2.52 17.89
C PHE A 36 6.75 3.15 16.63
N ASN A 37 7.86 2.56 16.15
CA ASN A 37 8.44 2.89 14.85
C ASN A 37 7.60 2.30 13.72
N GLU A 38 6.43 2.89 13.50
CA GLU A 38 5.49 2.54 12.45
C GLU A 38 4.96 3.81 11.78
N LEU A 39 4.66 3.69 10.49
CA LEU A 39 3.86 4.70 9.81
C LEU A 39 2.42 4.59 10.32
N GLU A 40 1.83 5.71 10.72
CA GLU A 40 0.45 5.71 11.19
C GLU A 40 -0.50 5.32 10.05
N GLU A 41 -1.19 4.20 10.21
CA GLU A 41 -2.35 3.89 9.37
C GLU A 41 -3.55 4.70 9.88
N LYS A 42 -3.99 5.70 9.10
CA LYS A 42 -5.12 6.59 9.46
C LYS A 42 -6.39 5.86 9.91
N THR A 43 -6.60 4.61 9.51
CA THR A 43 -7.74 3.83 10.01
C THR A 43 -7.39 2.36 10.23
N LYS A 44 -7.31 1.95 11.50
CA LYS A 44 -7.48 0.54 11.85
C LYS A 44 -8.90 0.13 11.48
N VAL A 45 -9.02 -0.94 10.70
CA VAL A 45 -10.31 -1.48 10.30
C VAL A 45 -10.89 -2.23 11.49
N THR A 46 -11.85 -1.61 12.19
CA THR A 46 -12.53 -2.24 13.32
C THR A 46 -13.78 -2.98 12.85
N PRO A 47 -14.18 -4.09 13.50
CA PRO A 47 -15.41 -4.80 13.15
C PRO A 47 -16.65 -3.88 13.15
N LEU A 48 -16.74 -2.96 14.11
CA LEU A 48 -17.82 -1.98 14.19
C LEU A 48 -17.82 -1.03 12.99
N LYS A 49 -16.64 -0.58 12.53
CA LYS A 49 -16.51 0.29 11.37
C LYS A 49 -16.87 -0.43 10.07
N VAL A 50 -16.48 -1.71 9.92
CA VAL A 50 -16.90 -2.57 8.79
C VAL A 50 -18.42 -2.74 8.78
N MET A 51 -19.03 -2.95 9.95
CA MET A 51 -20.49 -3.05 10.08
C MET A 51 -21.19 -1.73 9.72
N LEU A 52 -20.70 -0.59 10.23
CA LEU A 52 -21.25 0.73 9.93
C LEU A 52 -21.12 1.10 8.44
N ARG A 53 -20.06 0.67 7.76
CA ARG A 53 -19.91 0.86 6.30
C ARG A 53 -21.02 0.18 5.50
N GLN A 54 -21.59 -0.93 5.97
CA GLN A 54 -22.71 -1.57 5.27
C GLN A 54 -23.93 -0.64 5.19
N PHE A 55 -24.13 0.23 6.19
CA PHE A 55 -25.20 1.24 6.22
C PHE A 55 -24.90 2.49 5.39
N ALA A 56 -23.68 2.66 4.87
CA ALA A 56 -23.36 3.74 3.93
C ALA A 56 -23.91 3.46 2.52
N ASN A 57 -24.38 2.24 2.25
CA ASN A 57 -24.94 1.86 0.97
C ASN A 57 -26.37 2.43 0.82
N PHE A 58 -26.57 3.27 -0.20
CA PHE A 58 -27.85 3.88 -0.54
C PHE A 58 -28.99 2.85 -0.69
N ILE A 59 -28.68 1.64 -1.17
CA ILE A 59 -29.66 0.56 -1.33
C ILE A 59 -30.25 0.14 0.03
N VAL A 60 -29.43 0.08 1.09
CA VAL A 60 -29.90 -0.27 2.44
C VAL A 60 -30.89 0.78 2.94
N TRP A 61 -30.69 2.05 2.62
CA TRP A 61 -31.64 3.12 2.95
C TRP A 61 -32.96 3.02 2.18
N VAL A 62 -32.91 2.63 0.90
CA VAL A 62 -34.13 2.39 0.10
C VAL A 62 -34.93 1.22 0.67
N LEU A 63 -34.28 0.11 1.02
CA LEU A 63 -34.94 -1.05 1.63
C LEU A 63 -35.47 -0.72 3.04
N LEU A 64 -34.76 0.10 3.81
CA LEU A 64 -35.20 0.54 5.14
C LEU A 64 -36.46 1.42 5.03
N ALA A 65 -36.50 2.34 4.07
CA ALA A 65 -37.69 3.12 3.77
C ALA A 65 -38.85 2.22 3.34
N ALA A 66 -38.57 1.21 2.51
CA ALA A 66 -39.56 0.23 2.08
C ALA A 66 -40.14 -0.58 3.26
N ALA A 67 -39.29 -1.02 4.19
CA ALA A 67 -39.72 -1.71 5.41
C ALA A 67 -40.62 -0.81 6.27
N ILE A 68 -40.25 0.45 6.50
CA ILE A 68 -41.06 1.40 7.27
C ILE A 68 -42.45 1.58 6.63
N ILE A 69 -42.50 1.72 5.30
CA ILE A 69 -43.75 1.84 4.56
C ILE A 69 -44.62 0.58 4.71
N SER A 70 -44.03 -0.61 4.60
CA SER A 70 -44.75 -1.89 4.79
C SER A 70 -45.37 -1.98 6.19
N LEU A 71 -44.67 -1.50 7.22
CA LEU A 71 -45.17 -1.49 8.59
C LEU A 71 -46.35 -0.52 8.76
N THR A 72 -46.35 0.62 8.07
CA THR A 72 -47.46 1.60 8.15
C THR A 72 -48.77 1.11 7.54
N ILE A 73 -48.72 0.08 6.70
CA ILE A 73 -49.88 -0.48 5.96
C ILE A 73 -50.33 -1.80 6.60
N ASP A 74 -49.81 -2.12 7.80
CA ASP A 74 -50.10 -3.35 8.54
C ASP A 74 -49.72 -4.65 7.76
N GLU A 75 -48.85 -4.51 6.76
CA GLU A 75 -48.29 -5.59 5.95
C GLU A 75 -47.07 -6.22 6.66
N VAL A 76 -47.38 -6.90 7.78
CA VAL A 76 -46.37 -7.45 8.70
C VAL A 76 -45.50 -8.51 8.04
N VAL A 77 -46.04 -9.30 7.11
CA VAL A 77 -45.29 -10.36 6.40
C VAL A 77 -44.22 -9.72 5.50
N ASN A 78 -44.60 -8.76 4.66
CA ASN A 78 -43.67 -8.06 3.76
C ASN A 78 -42.61 -7.27 4.54
N PHE A 79 -42.99 -6.65 5.65
CA PHE A 79 -42.04 -6.00 6.57
C PHE A 79 -40.95 -6.98 7.03
N TRP A 80 -41.35 -8.14 7.57
CA TRP A 80 -40.38 -9.13 8.05
C TRP A 80 -39.53 -9.72 6.93
N VAL A 81 -40.08 -9.93 5.73
CA VAL A 81 -39.32 -10.38 4.56
C VAL A 81 -38.22 -9.37 4.20
N ILE A 82 -38.54 -8.08 4.11
CA ILE A 82 -37.58 -7.02 3.78
C ILE A 82 -36.50 -6.92 4.87
N VAL A 83 -36.89 -6.98 6.15
CA VAL A 83 -35.94 -6.94 7.28
C VAL A 83 -34.97 -8.12 7.24
N ILE A 84 -35.45 -9.33 6.93
CA ILE A 84 -34.60 -10.52 6.78
C ILE A 84 -33.61 -10.35 5.61
N ILE A 85 -34.07 -9.80 4.48
CA ILE A 85 -33.20 -9.53 3.33
C ILE A 85 -32.10 -8.52 3.71
N ILE A 86 -32.47 -7.40 4.35
CA ILE A 86 -31.50 -6.40 4.83
C ILE A 86 -30.47 -7.05 5.78
N ALA A 87 -30.95 -7.84 6.75
CA ALA A 87 -30.08 -8.53 7.70
C ALA A 87 -29.12 -9.50 6.98
N PHE A 88 -29.60 -10.26 6.01
CA PHE A 88 -28.78 -11.19 5.24
C PHE A 88 -27.70 -10.46 4.43
N VAL A 89 -28.06 -9.37 3.74
CA VAL A 89 -27.12 -8.55 2.95
C VAL A 89 -26.05 -7.92 3.86
N VAL A 90 -26.44 -7.32 4.98
CA VAL A 90 -25.50 -6.68 5.92
C VAL A 90 -24.56 -7.72 6.54
N VAL A 91 -25.07 -8.88 6.96
CA VAL A 91 -24.26 -9.95 7.55
C VAL A 91 -23.29 -10.53 6.52
N LEU A 92 -23.76 -10.85 5.31
CA LEU A 92 -22.89 -11.34 4.25
C LEU A 92 -21.81 -10.32 3.89
N GLY A 93 -22.18 -9.05 3.71
CA GLY A 93 -21.24 -7.97 3.43
C GLY A 93 -20.19 -7.83 4.53
N PHE A 94 -20.61 -7.83 5.79
CA PHE A 94 -19.72 -7.80 6.95
C PHE A 94 -18.74 -9.00 6.96
N VAL A 95 -19.24 -10.23 6.80
CA VAL A 95 -18.38 -11.43 6.83
C VAL A 95 -17.37 -11.42 5.69
N GLN A 96 -17.78 -10.99 4.49
CA GLN A 96 -16.92 -10.92 3.31
C GLN A 96 -15.84 -9.85 3.48
N GLU A 97 -16.21 -8.62 3.85
CA GLU A 97 -15.26 -7.51 4.05
C GLU A 97 -14.30 -7.83 5.20
N PHE A 98 -14.81 -8.36 6.32
CA PHE A 98 -13.98 -8.73 7.47
C PHE A 98 -12.99 -9.86 7.17
N LYS A 99 -13.39 -10.86 6.38
CA LYS A 99 -12.50 -11.95 5.97
C LYS A 99 -11.39 -11.45 5.03
N ALA A 100 -11.72 -10.56 4.10
CA ALA A 100 -10.74 -9.95 3.20
C ALA A 100 -9.70 -9.12 3.97
N GLU A 101 -10.15 -8.29 4.91
CA GLU A 101 -9.29 -7.48 5.78
C GLU A 101 -8.35 -8.33 6.65
N LYS A 102 -8.88 -9.40 7.27
CA LYS A 102 -8.04 -10.34 8.03
C LYS A 102 -6.98 -11.04 7.19
N ALA A 103 -7.30 -11.41 5.95
CA ALA A 103 -6.31 -12.01 5.05
C ALA A 103 -5.19 -11.03 4.73
N MET A 104 -5.51 -9.76 4.52
CA MET A 104 -4.54 -8.69 4.32
C MET A 104 -3.68 -8.42 5.55
N GLU A 105 -4.28 -8.41 6.75
CA GLU A 105 -3.54 -8.25 8.01
C GLU A 105 -2.56 -9.42 8.24
N ALA A 106 -2.97 -10.66 7.94
CA ALA A 106 -2.10 -11.82 8.04
C ALA A 106 -0.91 -11.74 7.06
N LEU A 107 -1.14 -11.25 5.83
CA LEU A 107 -0.08 -11.01 4.87
C LEU A 107 0.93 -9.95 5.34
N LYS A 108 0.44 -8.86 5.96
CA LYS A 108 1.31 -7.84 6.59
C LYS A 108 2.16 -8.42 7.73
N LYS A 109 1.57 -9.30 8.57
CA LYS A 109 2.27 -9.92 9.71
C LYS A 109 3.36 -10.92 9.29
N MET A 110 3.30 -11.47 8.09
CA MET A 110 4.35 -12.38 7.57
C MET A 110 5.64 -11.65 7.17
N VAL A 111 5.65 -10.30 7.15
CA VAL A 111 6.80 -9.48 6.78
C VAL A 111 7.11 -8.50 7.92
N GLN A 112 7.42 -9.01 9.12
CA GLN A 112 7.92 -8.17 10.21
C GLN A 112 9.44 -8.08 10.12
N PRO A 113 10.00 -6.93 9.70
CA PRO A 113 11.45 -6.75 9.70
C PRO A 113 11.98 -6.70 11.13
N VAL A 114 13.22 -7.17 11.28
CA VAL A 114 14.00 -7.10 12.51
C VAL A 114 15.18 -6.16 12.30
N THR A 115 15.75 -5.66 13.40
CA THR A 115 16.87 -4.71 13.39
C THR A 115 17.79 -5.00 14.56
N HIS A 116 19.10 -4.94 14.31
CA HIS A 116 20.12 -5.09 15.34
C HIS A 116 20.37 -3.74 16.02
N VAL A 117 20.22 -3.71 17.34
CA VAL A 117 20.50 -2.52 18.16
C VAL A 117 21.42 -2.86 19.33
N VAL A 118 22.11 -1.86 19.85
CA VAL A 118 22.85 -2.00 21.12
C VAL A 118 21.95 -1.54 22.27
N ARG A 119 21.68 -2.44 23.21
CA ARG A 119 21.02 -2.14 24.49
C ARG A 119 21.76 -2.83 25.63
N GLY A 120 22.01 -2.11 26.72
CA GLY A 120 22.80 -2.60 27.85
C GLY A 120 24.22 -3.05 27.48
N GLY A 121 24.84 -2.40 26.48
CA GLY A 121 26.18 -2.73 25.99
C GLY A 121 26.28 -3.97 25.10
N ILE A 122 25.18 -4.67 24.82
CA ILE A 122 25.15 -5.86 23.97
C ILE A 122 24.33 -5.62 22.70
N VAL A 123 24.73 -6.26 21.60
CA VAL A 123 23.96 -6.25 20.35
C VAL A 123 22.82 -7.25 20.48
N ILE A 124 21.59 -6.79 20.28
CA ILE A 124 20.38 -7.61 20.31
C ILE A 124 19.56 -7.39 19.04
N GLU A 125 18.90 -8.45 18.57
CA GLU A 125 17.92 -8.38 17.50
C GLU A 125 16.56 -8.03 18.10
N ILE A 126 15.94 -6.95 17.62
CA ILE A 126 14.60 -6.54 18.03
C ILE A 126 13.69 -6.36 16.80
N PRO A 127 12.37 -6.50 16.94
CA PRO A 127 11.45 -6.08 15.89
C PRO A 127 11.69 -4.61 15.52
N THR A 128 11.79 -4.28 14.23
CA THR A 128 12.00 -2.90 13.74
C THR A 128 10.99 -1.92 14.33
N ARG A 129 9.76 -2.40 14.59
CA ARG A 129 8.68 -1.67 15.26
C ARG A 129 9.05 -1.12 16.65
N ASN A 130 9.95 -1.80 17.35
CA ASN A 130 10.33 -1.49 18.73
C ASN A 130 11.61 -0.64 18.83
N VAL A 131 12.17 -0.21 17.69
CA VAL A 131 13.26 0.76 17.64
C VAL A 131 12.74 2.11 18.12
N VAL A 132 13.49 2.77 19.02
CA VAL A 132 13.10 4.07 19.61
C VAL A 132 14.21 5.11 19.42
N VAL A 133 13.85 6.39 19.56
CA VAL A 133 14.82 7.50 19.54
C VAL A 133 15.90 7.26 20.60
N GLY A 134 17.17 7.41 20.20
CA GLY A 134 18.33 7.18 21.05
C GLY A 134 18.86 5.73 21.08
N ASP A 135 18.19 4.76 20.45
CA ASP A 135 18.79 3.44 20.20
C ASP A 135 20.05 3.60 19.32
N ILE A 136 21.01 2.70 19.49
CA ILE A 136 22.13 2.58 18.53
C ILE A 136 21.83 1.43 17.60
N MET A 137 21.63 1.71 16.32
CA MET A 137 21.56 0.68 15.30
C MET A 137 22.97 0.20 14.95
N VAL A 138 23.13 -1.12 14.81
CA VAL A 138 24.32 -1.75 14.24
C VAL A 138 23.91 -2.26 12.87
N LEU A 139 24.50 -1.69 11.84
CA LEU A 139 24.05 -1.88 10.46
C LEU A 139 25.19 -2.40 9.60
N GLU A 140 24.88 -3.37 8.75
CA GLU A 140 25.81 -3.97 7.82
C GLU A 140 25.25 -4.01 6.39
N THR A 141 26.08 -4.49 5.46
CA THR A 141 25.73 -4.56 4.04
C THR A 141 24.49 -5.43 3.83
N GLY A 142 23.51 -4.90 3.11
CA GLY A 142 22.22 -5.55 2.87
C GLY A 142 21.10 -5.08 3.81
N ASP A 143 21.43 -4.46 4.94
CA ASP A 143 20.43 -3.98 5.89
C ASP A 143 19.62 -2.82 5.33
N LYS A 144 18.31 -2.88 5.56
CA LYS A 144 17.43 -1.72 5.40
C LYS A 144 17.46 -0.87 6.65
N ILE A 145 17.54 0.43 6.47
CA ILE A 145 17.55 1.37 7.57
C ILE A 145 16.17 1.42 8.22
N ALA A 146 16.12 1.05 9.49
CA ALA A 146 14.89 0.91 10.28
C ALA A 146 14.25 2.24 10.66
N ALA A 147 15.07 3.23 10.99
CA ALA A 147 14.69 4.54 11.50
C ALA A 147 15.72 5.58 11.03
N ASP A 148 15.36 6.86 11.04
CA ASP A 148 16.32 7.91 10.72
C ASP A 148 17.39 7.96 11.82
N GLY A 149 18.64 8.18 11.42
CA GLY A 149 19.76 8.11 12.33
C GLY A 149 20.94 8.99 11.93
N PHE A 150 21.85 9.15 12.89
CA PHE A 150 23.09 9.90 12.76
C PHE A 150 24.27 8.95 12.92
N VAL A 151 25.13 8.87 11.90
CA VAL A 151 26.25 7.92 11.84
C VAL A 151 27.43 8.45 12.64
N PHE A 152 28.01 7.60 13.49
CA PHE A 152 29.17 7.99 14.30
C PHE A 152 30.34 7.01 14.25
N GLU A 153 30.10 5.76 13.84
CA GLU A 153 31.16 4.81 13.48
C GLU A 153 30.88 4.27 12.08
N VAL A 154 31.91 4.25 11.23
CA VAL A 154 31.74 3.90 9.82
C VAL A 154 32.95 3.13 9.28
N GLN A 155 32.69 2.13 8.45
CA GLN A 155 33.71 1.44 7.66
C GLN A 155 33.20 1.25 6.24
N GLY A 156 33.64 2.14 5.33
CA GLY A 156 33.37 2.05 3.89
C GLY A 156 31.88 2.09 3.53
N LEU A 157 31.11 3.02 4.11
CA LEU A 157 29.65 3.04 3.98
C LEU A 157 29.19 3.63 2.65
N LYS A 158 28.41 2.86 1.90
CA LYS A 158 27.66 3.28 0.71
C LYS A 158 26.21 2.91 0.86
N MET A 159 25.33 3.84 0.54
CA MET A 159 23.89 3.68 0.73
C MET A 159 23.11 3.92 -0.56
N ASP A 160 22.07 3.13 -0.74
CA ASP A 160 21.03 3.33 -1.75
C ASP A 160 19.90 4.16 -1.12
N GLU A 161 19.84 5.43 -1.49
CA GLU A 161 18.81 6.37 -1.05
C GLU A 161 17.64 6.49 -2.05
N SER A 162 17.56 5.59 -3.04
CA SER A 162 16.54 5.63 -4.11
C SER A 162 15.10 5.65 -3.60
N ALA A 163 14.84 5.05 -2.44
CA ALA A 163 13.53 5.08 -1.79
C ALA A 163 13.03 6.51 -1.46
N ILE A 164 13.94 7.47 -1.33
CA ILE A 164 13.64 8.87 -0.98
C ILE A 164 13.97 9.81 -2.16
N THR A 165 15.06 9.56 -2.87
CA THR A 165 15.57 10.45 -3.93
C THR A 165 15.13 10.04 -5.34
N GLY A 166 14.78 8.77 -5.56
CA GLY A 166 14.56 8.18 -6.89
C GLY A 166 15.83 7.91 -7.71
N GLU A 167 17.00 8.29 -7.19
CA GLU A 167 18.29 8.06 -7.84
C GLU A 167 18.98 6.87 -7.19
N SER A 168 19.47 5.95 -8.02
CA SER A 168 20.05 4.70 -7.52
C SER A 168 21.57 4.64 -7.54
N MET A 169 22.23 5.76 -7.85
CA MET A 169 23.66 5.86 -7.56
C MET A 169 23.87 5.83 -6.05
N SER A 170 24.70 4.90 -5.58
CA SER A 170 25.01 4.81 -4.17
C SER A 170 25.71 6.07 -3.68
N VAL A 171 25.28 6.60 -2.54
CA VAL A 171 25.88 7.76 -1.89
C VAL A 171 26.87 7.27 -0.83
N GLU A 172 28.10 7.79 -0.87
CA GLU A 172 29.10 7.56 0.18
C GLU A 172 28.75 8.38 1.41
N LYS A 173 28.82 7.76 2.59
CA LYS A 173 28.48 8.37 3.87
C LYS A 173 29.63 8.17 4.86
N GLY A 174 29.91 9.17 5.67
CA GLY A 174 30.91 9.20 6.73
C GLY A 174 30.30 9.30 8.13
N ALA A 175 31.17 9.37 9.13
CA ALA A 175 30.77 9.78 10.47
C ALA A 175 30.38 11.27 10.43
N GLY A 176 29.26 11.62 11.05
CA GLY A 176 28.67 12.96 10.95
C GLY A 176 27.47 13.04 10.00
N ASP A 177 27.26 12.03 9.16
CA ASP A 177 26.19 12.04 8.18
C ASP A 177 24.88 11.45 8.71
N LEU A 178 23.78 11.91 8.11
CA LEU A 178 22.44 11.37 8.34
C LEU A 178 22.14 10.20 7.42
N ILE A 179 21.41 9.24 7.98
CA ILE A 179 20.84 8.09 7.29
C ILE A 179 19.33 8.06 7.52
N PHE A 180 18.59 7.56 6.54
CA PHE A 180 17.14 7.70 6.53
C PHE A 180 16.43 6.36 6.44
N SER A 181 15.34 6.22 7.18
CA SER A 181 14.43 5.08 7.14
C SER A 181 14.00 4.73 5.71
N GLY A 182 13.98 3.43 5.40
CA GLY A 182 13.59 2.91 4.08
C GLY A 182 14.69 2.89 3.02
N THR A 183 15.85 3.50 3.28
CA THR A 183 17.07 3.35 2.47
C THR A 183 17.80 2.05 2.81
N GLN A 184 18.83 1.67 2.03
CA GLN A 184 19.55 0.41 2.21
C GLN A 184 21.08 0.60 2.18
N ILE A 185 21.82 -0.19 2.97
CA ILE A 185 23.27 -0.24 2.89
C ILE A 185 23.70 -1.15 1.74
N VAL A 186 24.38 -0.59 0.75
CA VAL A 186 24.93 -1.32 -0.40
C VAL A 186 26.32 -1.86 -0.11
N HIS A 187 27.10 -1.13 0.70
CA HIS A 187 28.44 -1.54 1.08
C HIS A 187 28.84 -0.97 2.44
N GLY A 188 29.69 -1.71 3.16
CA GLY A 188 30.25 -1.30 4.43
C GLY A 188 29.37 -1.65 5.63
N LYS A 189 29.73 -1.07 6.76
CA LYS A 189 29.01 -1.18 8.03
C LYS A 189 29.13 0.10 8.83
N CYS A 190 28.15 0.36 9.67
CA CYS A 190 28.15 1.53 10.53
C CYS A 190 27.41 1.30 11.85
N ARG A 191 27.65 2.22 12.80
CA ARG A 191 26.77 2.42 13.95
C ARG A 191 26.18 3.80 13.87
N ALA A 192 24.88 3.88 14.08
CA ALA A 192 24.12 5.11 14.01
C ALA A 192 23.18 5.23 15.19
N VAL A 193 23.09 6.42 15.77
CA VAL A 193 22.11 6.72 16.81
C VAL A 193 20.79 7.12 16.16
N VAL A 194 19.68 6.56 16.62
CA VAL A 194 18.34 6.85 16.08
C VAL A 194 17.93 8.26 16.49
N THR A 195 17.61 9.10 15.50
CA THR A 195 17.22 10.50 15.70
C THR A 195 15.72 10.71 15.53
N ALA A 196 15.06 9.91 14.70
CA ALA A 196 13.60 9.96 14.51
C ALA A 196 13.02 8.61 14.09
N VAL A 197 11.80 8.33 14.54
CA VAL A 197 11.06 7.08 14.26
C VAL A 197 9.65 7.37 13.73
N GLY A 198 9.05 6.39 13.06
CA GLY A 198 7.65 6.43 12.63
C GLY A 198 7.32 7.67 11.80
N MET A 199 6.24 8.37 12.14
CA MET A 199 5.78 9.58 11.43
C MET A 199 6.74 10.77 11.51
N GLN A 200 7.69 10.77 12.45
CA GLN A 200 8.70 11.83 12.59
C GLN A 200 9.94 11.59 11.72
N SER A 201 10.08 10.41 11.12
CA SER A 201 11.13 10.14 10.13
C SER A 201 10.87 10.90 8.81
N ARG A 202 11.89 11.10 7.98
CA ARG A 202 11.75 11.68 6.63
C ARG A 202 10.75 10.91 5.79
N LEU A 203 10.84 9.57 5.80
CA LEU A 203 9.88 8.71 5.10
C LEU A 203 8.46 8.87 5.68
N GLY A 204 8.34 9.00 7.00
CA GLY A 204 7.07 9.27 7.68
C GLY A 204 6.44 10.61 7.31
N MET A 205 7.24 11.68 7.20
CA MET A 205 6.77 12.99 6.75
C MET A 205 6.30 12.92 5.29
N ILE A 206 7.05 12.24 4.41
CA ILE A 206 6.66 12.01 3.01
C ILE A 206 5.35 11.22 2.95
N ALA A 207 5.24 10.13 3.71
CA ALA A 207 4.02 9.33 3.78
C ALA A 207 2.83 10.16 4.28
N GLY A 208 3.03 11.02 5.28
CA GLY A 208 2.00 11.92 5.80
C GLY A 208 1.48 12.92 4.75
N MET A 209 2.34 13.40 3.85
CA MET A 209 1.95 14.28 2.74
C MET A 209 1.17 13.54 1.64
N ILE A 210 1.43 12.25 1.43
CA ILE A 210 0.81 11.43 0.38
C ILE A 210 -0.48 10.75 0.85
N GLN A 211 -0.72 10.65 2.16
CA GLN A 211 -1.94 10.05 2.71
C GLN A 211 -3.19 10.91 2.43
N GLU A 212 -3.68 10.88 1.20
CA GLU A 212 -5.03 11.30 0.82
C GLU A 212 -6.04 10.17 1.06
N ASP A 213 -7.32 10.52 1.20
CA ASP A 213 -8.40 9.53 1.25
C ASP A 213 -8.42 8.73 -0.06
N GLU A 214 -8.56 7.41 0.03
CA GLU A 214 -8.69 6.57 -1.17
C GLU A 214 -9.90 7.01 -1.98
N ALA A 215 -9.63 7.57 -3.17
CA ALA A 215 -10.67 7.85 -4.15
C ALA A 215 -11.38 6.56 -4.56
N ARG A 216 -12.68 6.67 -4.84
CA ARG A 216 -13.47 5.55 -5.38
C ARG A 216 -12.88 5.14 -6.73
N THR A 217 -12.92 3.84 -7.05
CA THR A 217 -12.43 3.40 -8.35
C THR A 217 -13.45 3.64 -9.47
N PRO A 218 -13.03 3.73 -10.74
CA PRO A 218 -13.95 3.94 -11.86
C PRO A 218 -15.07 2.90 -11.93
N LEU A 219 -14.79 1.63 -11.64
CA LEU A 219 -15.82 0.59 -11.55
C LEU A 219 -16.79 0.81 -10.39
N GLN A 220 -16.31 1.25 -9.23
CA GLN A 220 -17.20 1.57 -8.10
C GLN A 220 -18.11 2.75 -8.44
N GLU A 221 -17.59 3.79 -9.12
CA GLU A 221 -18.38 4.92 -9.59
C GLU A 221 -19.43 4.48 -10.60
N LYS A 222 -19.05 3.71 -11.62
CA LYS A 222 -19.98 3.19 -12.63
C LYS A 222 -21.06 2.29 -12.04
N ILE A 223 -20.73 1.45 -11.06
CA ILE A 223 -21.72 0.61 -10.37
C ILE A 223 -22.65 1.47 -9.53
N ALA A 224 -22.14 2.49 -8.83
CA ALA A 224 -22.97 3.42 -8.08
C ALA A 224 -23.93 4.18 -9.01
N ASP A 225 -23.47 4.62 -10.17
CA ASP A 225 -24.28 5.29 -11.18
C ASP A 225 -25.32 4.35 -11.81
N LEU A 226 -24.95 3.10 -12.09
CA LEU A 226 -25.87 2.07 -12.56
C LEU A 226 -26.95 1.78 -11.51
N ALA A 227 -26.55 1.57 -10.25
CA ALA A 227 -27.47 1.32 -9.14
C ALA A 227 -28.42 2.51 -8.94
N LYS A 228 -27.91 3.75 -9.03
CA LYS A 228 -28.71 4.96 -8.96
C LYS A 228 -29.69 5.06 -10.12
N SER A 229 -29.26 4.75 -11.34
CA SER A 229 -30.11 4.78 -12.54
C SER A 229 -31.23 3.75 -12.45
N LEU A 230 -30.90 2.51 -12.06
CA LEU A 230 -31.89 1.45 -11.83
C LEU A 230 -32.87 1.83 -10.73
N ALA A 231 -32.39 2.40 -9.61
CA ALA A 231 -33.24 2.86 -8.52
C ALA A 231 -34.21 3.97 -8.98
N ILE A 232 -33.75 4.93 -9.79
CA ILE A 232 -34.61 5.98 -10.34
C ILE A 232 -35.67 5.39 -11.27
N ILE A 233 -35.27 4.51 -12.20
CA ILE A 233 -36.21 3.85 -13.12
C ILE A 233 -37.26 3.05 -12.33
N ALA A 234 -36.82 2.29 -11.33
CA ALA A 234 -37.71 1.52 -10.47
C ALA A 234 -38.69 2.42 -9.71
N LEU A 235 -38.21 3.52 -9.12
CA LEU A 235 -39.04 4.44 -8.37
C LEU A 235 -40.07 5.16 -9.26
N VAL A 236 -39.68 5.53 -10.48
CA VAL A 236 -40.61 6.09 -11.49
C VAL A 236 -41.65 5.06 -11.91
N ALA A 237 -41.23 3.82 -12.21
CA ALA A 237 -42.15 2.74 -12.61
C ALA A 237 -43.11 2.34 -11.48
N SER A 238 -42.62 2.28 -10.24
CA SER A 238 -43.43 2.06 -9.03
C SER A 238 -44.42 3.20 -8.82
N GLY A 239 -43.98 4.45 -8.96
CA GLY A 239 -44.85 5.62 -8.85
C GLY A 239 -45.93 5.67 -9.92
N LEU A 240 -45.58 5.36 -11.17
CA LEU A 240 -46.54 5.27 -12.29
C LEU A 240 -47.57 4.15 -12.06
N THR A 241 -47.11 2.97 -11.65
CA THR A 241 -47.99 1.83 -11.33
C THR A 241 -48.96 2.19 -10.20
N PHE A 242 -48.46 2.82 -9.14
CA PHE A 242 -49.29 3.29 -8.03
C PHE A 242 -50.33 4.32 -8.48
N MET A 243 -49.92 5.32 -9.26
CA MET A 243 -50.82 6.37 -9.76
C MET A 243 -51.90 5.80 -10.67
N LEU A 244 -51.54 4.90 -11.60
CA LEU A 244 -52.51 4.24 -12.48
C LEU A 244 -53.52 3.42 -11.68
N GLY A 245 -53.05 2.63 -10.70
CA GLY A 245 -53.90 1.85 -9.82
C GLY A 245 -54.85 2.70 -8.97
N TYR A 246 -54.37 3.83 -8.48
CA TYR A 246 -55.18 4.79 -7.75
C TYR A 246 -56.30 5.37 -8.62
N PHE A 247 -55.99 5.77 -9.86
CA PHE A 247 -56.97 6.33 -10.79
C PHE A 247 -57.96 5.29 -11.34
N THR A 248 -57.59 4.01 -11.41
CA THR A 248 -58.52 2.94 -11.79
C THR A 248 -59.44 2.48 -10.65
N GLY A 249 -59.28 3.05 -9.45
CA GLY A 249 -60.11 2.74 -8.28
C GLY A 249 -59.71 1.47 -7.54
N ALA A 250 -58.50 0.96 -7.76
CA ALA A 250 -57.99 -0.17 -7.00
C ALA A 250 -57.69 0.20 -5.53
N PRO A 251 -57.69 -0.77 -4.61
CA PRO A 251 -57.34 -0.52 -3.21
C PRO A 251 -55.94 0.10 -3.11
N THR A 252 -55.84 1.21 -2.38
CA THR A 252 -54.57 1.95 -2.20
C THR A 252 -53.49 1.10 -1.55
N GLU A 253 -53.88 0.22 -0.62
CA GLU A 253 -52.99 -0.69 0.10
C GLU A 253 -52.36 -1.70 -0.86
N GLU A 254 -53.17 -2.37 -1.69
CA GLU A 254 -52.70 -3.31 -2.72
C GLU A 254 -51.75 -2.64 -3.73
N MET A 255 -52.10 -1.44 -4.20
CA MET A 255 -51.26 -0.72 -5.16
C MET A 255 -49.93 -0.27 -4.55
N LEU A 256 -49.92 0.02 -3.26
CA LEU A 256 -48.70 0.39 -2.55
C LEU A 256 -47.81 -0.83 -2.33
N ILE A 257 -48.37 -2.00 -2.03
CA ILE A 257 -47.63 -3.28 -1.97
C ILE A 257 -46.99 -3.60 -3.32
N ILE A 258 -47.74 -3.45 -4.42
CA ILE A 258 -47.22 -3.69 -5.78
C ILE A 258 -46.08 -2.73 -6.12
N ALA A 259 -46.25 -1.43 -5.81
CA ALA A 259 -45.21 -0.42 -6.02
C ALA A 259 -43.94 -0.72 -5.19
N LEU A 260 -44.11 -1.18 -3.95
CA LEU A 260 -43.03 -1.57 -3.06
C LEU A 260 -42.28 -2.80 -3.60
N ALA A 261 -43.02 -3.84 -4.01
CA ALA A 261 -42.46 -5.05 -4.58
C ALA A 261 -41.64 -4.76 -5.85
N LEU A 262 -42.14 -3.87 -6.72
CA LEU A 262 -41.42 -3.38 -7.91
C LEU A 262 -40.11 -2.66 -7.55
N ALA A 263 -40.14 -1.80 -6.52
CA ALA A 263 -38.96 -1.06 -6.10
C ALA A 263 -37.88 -1.98 -5.51
N VAL A 264 -38.27 -2.95 -4.68
CA VAL A 264 -37.36 -3.94 -4.08
C VAL A 264 -36.81 -4.89 -5.14
N ALA A 265 -37.64 -5.37 -6.07
CA ALA A 265 -37.21 -6.30 -7.12
C ALA A 265 -36.15 -5.72 -8.07
N ALA A 266 -36.08 -4.39 -8.19
CA ALA A 266 -35.10 -3.71 -9.03
C ALA A 266 -33.72 -3.53 -8.37
N VAL A 267 -33.57 -3.87 -7.09
CA VAL A 267 -32.30 -3.75 -6.37
C VAL A 267 -31.32 -4.83 -6.89
N PRO A 268 -30.15 -4.44 -7.43
CA PRO A 268 -29.23 -5.40 -8.01
C PRO A 268 -28.30 -6.00 -6.93
N GLU A 269 -28.88 -6.79 -6.02
CA GLU A 269 -28.17 -7.39 -4.87
C GLU A 269 -27.02 -8.33 -5.29
N GLY A 270 -27.10 -8.90 -6.50
CA GLY A 270 -26.07 -9.77 -7.05
C GLY A 270 -24.81 -9.04 -7.54
N LEU A 271 -24.87 -7.73 -7.82
CA LEU A 271 -23.75 -6.99 -8.43
C LEU A 271 -22.51 -6.90 -7.54
N PRO A 272 -22.60 -6.57 -6.23
CA PRO A 272 -21.42 -6.52 -5.36
C PRO A 272 -20.73 -7.88 -5.21
N LEU A 273 -21.52 -8.95 -5.17
CA LEU A 273 -21.02 -10.32 -5.06
C LEU A 273 -20.28 -10.75 -6.33
N THR A 274 -20.89 -10.54 -7.50
CA THR A 274 -20.27 -10.89 -8.77
C THR A 274 -18.98 -10.12 -8.98
N MET A 275 -18.97 -8.81 -8.68
CA MET A 275 -17.77 -7.97 -8.73
C MET A 275 -16.65 -8.54 -7.84
N THR A 276 -16.96 -8.85 -6.57
CA THR A 276 -15.95 -9.37 -5.63
C THR A 276 -15.35 -10.69 -6.12
N ILE A 277 -16.18 -11.61 -6.62
CA ILE A 277 -15.71 -12.89 -7.17
C ILE A 277 -14.85 -12.69 -8.42
N THR A 278 -15.28 -11.82 -9.34
CA THR A 278 -14.53 -11.51 -10.57
C THR A 278 -13.18 -10.87 -10.26
N LEU A 279 -13.13 -9.90 -9.34
CA LEU A 279 -11.88 -9.27 -8.90
C LEU A 279 -10.97 -10.25 -8.17
N ALA A 280 -11.52 -11.11 -7.31
CA ALA A 280 -10.76 -12.16 -6.62
C ALA A 280 -10.11 -13.14 -7.61
N TYR A 281 -10.85 -13.54 -8.65
CA TYR A 281 -10.29 -14.37 -9.72
C TYR A 281 -9.20 -13.62 -10.51
N GLY A 282 -9.40 -12.33 -10.79
CA GLY A 282 -8.40 -11.46 -11.42
C GLY A 282 -7.10 -11.36 -10.61
N MET A 283 -7.21 -11.13 -9.30
CA MET A 283 -6.06 -11.14 -8.38
C MET A 283 -5.35 -12.49 -8.38
N HIS A 284 -6.09 -13.60 -8.30
CA HIS A 284 -5.51 -14.94 -8.31
C HIS A 284 -4.73 -15.20 -9.60
N ARG A 285 -5.26 -14.75 -10.75
CA ARG A 285 -4.56 -14.85 -12.04
C ARG A 285 -3.31 -13.97 -12.09
N MET A 286 -3.35 -12.73 -11.58
CA MET A 286 -2.17 -11.86 -11.50
C MET A 286 -1.07 -12.45 -10.61
N ALA A 287 -1.45 -13.03 -9.45
CA ALA A 287 -0.50 -13.68 -8.56
C ALA A 287 0.20 -14.87 -9.21
N LYS A 288 -0.48 -15.65 -10.07
CA LYS A 288 0.16 -16.71 -10.88
C LYS A 288 1.20 -16.20 -11.87
N HIS A 289 1.17 -14.91 -12.21
CA HIS A 289 2.15 -14.23 -13.05
C HIS A 289 3.11 -13.35 -12.24
N ASN A 290 3.33 -13.67 -10.96
CA ASN A 290 4.23 -12.96 -10.04
C ASN A 290 3.85 -11.48 -9.79
N ALA A 291 2.61 -11.07 -10.08
CA ALA A 291 2.09 -9.75 -9.76
C ALA A 291 1.17 -9.82 -8.54
N ILE A 292 1.69 -9.40 -7.38
CA ILE A 292 0.95 -9.46 -6.11
C ILE A 292 0.16 -8.16 -5.91
N VAL A 293 -1.16 -8.26 -5.95
CA VAL A 293 -2.07 -7.13 -5.72
C VAL A 293 -2.45 -7.05 -4.25
N ARG A 294 -2.09 -5.95 -3.59
CA ARG A 294 -2.38 -5.73 -2.15
C ARG A 294 -3.80 -5.23 -1.86
N LYS A 295 -4.55 -4.77 -2.85
CA LYS A 295 -5.94 -4.29 -2.71
C LYS A 295 -6.77 -4.80 -3.87
N MET A 296 -7.93 -5.42 -3.59
CA MET A 296 -8.82 -5.97 -4.64
C MET A 296 -9.12 -4.98 -5.77
N LEU A 297 -9.32 -3.72 -5.39
CA LEU A 297 -9.60 -2.61 -6.29
C LEU A 297 -8.45 -2.28 -7.26
N GLY A 298 -7.20 -2.60 -6.90
CA GLY A 298 -6.01 -2.33 -7.72
C GLY A 298 -6.00 -3.09 -9.05
N VAL A 299 -6.69 -4.22 -9.15
CA VAL A 299 -6.82 -4.98 -10.41
C VAL A 299 -7.57 -4.15 -11.47
N GLU A 300 -8.61 -3.45 -11.05
CA GLU A 300 -9.45 -2.66 -11.96
C GLU A 300 -8.83 -1.30 -12.27
N THR A 301 -8.20 -0.67 -11.29
CA THR A 301 -7.42 0.55 -11.52
C THR A 301 -6.38 0.32 -12.61
N LEU A 302 -5.60 -0.77 -12.53
CA LEU A 302 -4.59 -1.09 -13.55
C LEU A 302 -5.19 -1.30 -14.95
N GLY A 303 -6.39 -1.88 -15.04
CA GLY A 303 -7.09 -2.10 -16.31
C GLY A 303 -7.71 -0.84 -16.91
N SER A 304 -7.95 0.19 -16.10
CA SER A 304 -8.52 1.48 -16.51
C SER A 304 -7.49 2.60 -16.61
N THR A 305 -6.23 2.34 -16.24
CA THR A 305 -5.11 3.27 -16.36
C THR A 305 -4.91 3.71 -17.80
N THR A 306 -4.96 5.02 -18.04
CA THR A 306 -4.68 5.66 -19.34
C THR A 306 -3.31 6.32 -19.39
N VAL A 307 -2.73 6.64 -18.23
CA VAL A 307 -1.42 7.27 -18.09
C VAL A 307 -0.61 6.46 -17.08
N ILE A 308 0.53 5.93 -17.52
CA ILE A 308 1.48 5.26 -16.65
C ILE A 308 2.59 6.25 -16.32
N CYS A 309 2.57 6.78 -15.10
CA CYS A 309 3.71 7.46 -14.53
C CYS A 309 4.65 6.39 -13.96
N THR A 310 5.79 6.21 -14.59
CA THR A 310 6.80 5.24 -14.18
C THR A 310 8.00 5.96 -13.62
N ASP A 311 8.56 5.43 -12.53
CA ASP A 311 9.91 5.79 -12.14
C ASP A 311 10.90 5.23 -13.17
N LYS A 312 12.07 5.85 -13.30
CA LYS A 312 13.15 5.41 -14.19
C LYS A 312 13.89 4.27 -13.52
N THR A 313 14.48 4.53 -12.35
CA THR A 313 15.50 3.67 -11.78
C THR A 313 14.88 2.51 -11.01
N GLY A 314 15.26 1.28 -11.32
CA GLY A 314 14.69 0.08 -10.69
C GLY A 314 13.26 -0.28 -11.13
N THR A 315 12.64 0.52 -11.99
CA THR A 315 11.35 0.22 -12.63
C THR A 315 11.50 0.04 -14.13
N LEU A 316 12.02 1.05 -14.86
CA LEU A 316 12.37 0.91 -16.28
C LEU A 316 13.77 0.32 -16.47
N THR A 317 14.70 0.67 -15.59
CA THR A 317 16.07 0.15 -15.62
C THR A 317 16.25 -0.96 -14.60
N LYS A 318 17.25 -1.81 -14.81
CA LYS A 318 17.64 -2.89 -13.87
C LYS A 318 18.19 -2.37 -12.54
N ASN A 319 18.37 -1.06 -12.39
CA ASN A 319 19.12 -0.47 -11.29
C ASN A 319 20.55 -1.06 -11.15
N GLU A 320 21.19 -1.29 -12.30
CA GLU A 320 22.53 -1.85 -12.37
C GLU A 320 23.33 -1.00 -13.36
N MET A 321 24.54 -0.59 -12.98
CA MET A 321 25.42 0.13 -13.89
C MET A 321 26.04 -0.83 -14.89
N THR A 322 25.68 -0.68 -16.15
CA THR A 322 26.12 -1.57 -17.23
C THR A 322 26.91 -0.80 -18.27
N VAL A 323 28.04 -1.37 -18.70
CA VAL A 323 28.81 -0.84 -19.83
C VAL A 323 28.01 -1.08 -21.12
N GLN A 324 27.68 -0.01 -21.84
CA GLN A 324 26.88 -0.09 -23.07
C GLN A 324 27.73 0.09 -24.34
N LYS A 325 28.86 0.78 -24.24
CA LYS A 325 29.76 1.05 -25.38
C LYS A 325 31.22 1.00 -24.96
N ILE A 326 32.06 0.50 -25.87
CA ILE A 326 33.52 0.55 -25.76
C ILE A 326 34.04 1.41 -26.90
N PHE A 327 34.99 2.30 -26.61
CA PHE A 327 35.76 3.01 -27.62
C PHE A 327 37.20 2.51 -27.60
N ALA A 328 37.63 1.84 -28.67
CA ALA A 328 38.95 1.24 -28.76
C ALA A 328 39.48 1.36 -30.19
N GLY A 329 40.77 1.71 -30.34
CA GLY A 329 41.42 1.84 -31.64
C GLY A 329 40.77 2.81 -32.62
N GLY A 330 40.05 3.83 -32.12
CA GLY A 330 39.32 4.80 -32.94
C GLY A 330 37.91 4.37 -33.36
N GLU A 331 37.43 3.22 -32.88
CA GLU A 331 36.15 2.65 -33.24
C GLU A 331 35.23 2.49 -32.02
N PHE A 332 33.93 2.59 -32.23
CA PHE A 332 32.91 2.30 -31.22
C PHE A 332 32.37 0.89 -31.39
N PHE A 333 32.21 0.18 -30.27
CA PHE A 333 31.57 -1.11 -30.18
C PHE A 333 30.41 -1.04 -29.20
N ASP A 334 29.24 -1.51 -29.60
CA ASP A 334 28.04 -1.60 -28.76
C ASP A 334 28.00 -2.94 -28.04
N LEU A 335 27.59 -2.95 -26.77
CA LEU A 335 27.44 -4.16 -25.96
C LEU A 335 25.95 -4.46 -25.76
N THR A 336 25.53 -5.69 -26.03
CA THR A 336 24.13 -6.10 -25.84
C THR A 336 23.80 -6.61 -24.44
N GLY A 337 24.82 -6.84 -23.61
CA GLY A 337 24.64 -7.29 -22.22
C GLY A 337 23.94 -6.24 -21.36
N VAL A 338 23.12 -6.72 -20.41
CA VAL A 338 22.40 -5.89 -19.44
C VAL A 338 22.67 -6.42 -18.04
N GLY A 339 23.05 -5.53 -17.13
CA GLY A 339 23.33 -5.88 -15.74
C GLY A 339 24.76 -6.38 -15.50
N TYR A 340 24.93 -7.21 -14.49
CA TYR A 340 26.22 -7.82 -14.12
C TYR A 340 26.45 -9.22 -14.72
N ASP A 341 25.45 -9.80 -15.40
CA ASP A 341 25.62 -11.10 -16.07
C ASP A 341 26.59 -10.95 -17.25
N PRO A 342 27.65 -11.79 -17.35
CA PRO A 342 28.66 -11.70 -18.40
C PRO A 342 28.17 -12.29 -19.74
N GLU A 343 26.89 -12.12 -20.06
CA GLU A 343 26.27 -12.57 -21.30
C GLU A 343 25.98 -11.37 -22.21
N GLY A 344 26.41 -11.47 -23.47
CA GLY A 344 26.22 -10.42 -24.47
C GLY A 344 27.15 -10.60 -25.67
N SER A 345 26.83 -9.89 -26.75
CA SER A 345 27.66 -9.79 -27.96
C SER A 345 28.23 -8.38 -28.08
N LEU A 346 29.38 -8.28 -28.75
CA LEU A 346 29.96 -7.03 -29.19
C LEU A 346 29.52 -6.75 -30.62
N LEU A 347 28.83 -5.63 -30.81
CA LEU A 347 28.34 -5.19 -32.11
C LEU A 347 29.19 -4.03 -32.64
N LYS A 348 29.44 -4.04 -33.94
CA LYS A 348 29.95 -2.89 -34.69
C LYS A 348 29.03 -2.68 -35.88
N ASP A 349 28.45 -1.48 -36.00
CA ASP A 349 27.45 -1.17 -37.04
C ASP A 349 26.33 -2.23 -37.13
N ASP A 350 25.76 -2.63 -35.98
CA ASP A 350 24.74 -3.68 -35.83
C ASP A 350 25.15 -5.11 -36.26
N LYS A 351 26.45 -5.38 -36.40
CA LYS A 351 26.98 -6.72 -36.74
C LYS A 351 27.83 -7.30 -35.62
N ASP A 352 27.64 -8.58 -35.37
CA ASP A 352 28.42 -9.32 -34.37
C ASP A 352 29.90 -9.35 -34.73
N VAL A 353 30.75 -9.03 -33.76
CA VAL A 353 32.20 -8.96 -33.90
C VAL A 353 32.81 -10.05 -33.02
N ASP A 354 33.51 -10.97 -33.66
CA ASP A 354 34.32 -11.95 -32.96
C ASP A 354 35.53 -11.25 -32.31
N VAL A 355 35.57 -11.31 -30.98
CA VAL A 355 36.58 -10.67 -30.13
C VAL A 355 37.97 -11.24 -30.42
N GLU A 356 38.07 -12.53 -30.74
CA GLU A 356 39.36 -13.20 -31.01
C GLU A 356 39.94 -12.81 -32.38
N GLN A 357 39.09 -12.39 -33.31
CA GLN A 357 39.49 -12.01 -34.67
C GLN A 357 39.75 -10.51 -34.82
N ASN A 358 39.31 -9.70 -33.86
CA ASN A 358 39.48 -8.25 -33.89
C ASN A 358 40.78 -7.84 -33.16
N HIS A 359 41.78 -7.41 -33.95
CA HIS A 359 43.10 -7.02 -33.42
C HIS A 359 43.04 -5.94 -32.34
N THR A 360 42.05 -5.04 -32.41
CA THR A 360 41.87 -3.94 -31.45
C THR A 360 41.25 -4.41 -30.15
N LEU A 361 40.28 -5.33 -30.20
CA LEU A 361 39.59 -5.85 -29.02
C LEU A 361 40.41 -6.91 -28.28
N GLY A 362 41.21 -7.73 -28.98
CA GLY A 362 42.07 -8.73 -28.36
C GLY A 362 43.25 -8.16 -27.53
N MET A 363 43.42 -6.83 -27.49
CA MET A 363 44.42 -6.15 -26.66
C MET A 363 43.84 -5.51 -25.38
N LEU A 364 42.51 -5.50 -25.21
CA LEU A 364 41.80 -5.12 -23.98
C LEU A 364 41.69 -6.33 -23.06
#